data_AF-A0A2W4VZE3-F1
#
_entry.id   AF-A0A2W4VZE3-F1
#
_cell.length_a   1.000
_cell.length_b   1.000
_cell.length_c   1.000
_cell.angle_alpha   90.00
_cell.angle_beta   90.00
_cell.angle_gamma   90.00
#
_symmetry.space_group_name_H-M   'P 1'
#
loop_
_entity.id
_entity.type
_entity.pdbx_description
1 polymer ?
#
loop_
_entity_poly.entity_id
_entity_poly.type
_entity_poly.pdbx_seq_one_letter_code
_entity_poly.pdbx_strand_id
1 'polypeptide(L)'
;MKNVRNSVIALALSAIAAGSVFAADMTPKTRDQVRAELAQAQRDGTLISDGQTGATFRQAFPGSYMQPAASSTVSRDQVRAELKEAQRDGSLVADGQTGATFRQIRSN
;
A
#
# COMPACT_ATOMS: atom_id res chain seq x y z
N MET A 1 -32.97 -18.26 66.29
CA MET A 1 -31.57 -18.69 66.17
C MET A 1 -30.99 -18.04 64.93
N LYS A 2 -29.91 -17.25 65.08
CA LYS A 2 -29.23 -16.48 64.02
C LYS A 2 -28.01 -17.27 63.56
N ASN A 3 -27.96 -17.76 62.32
CA ASN A 3 -26.74 -18.35 61.76
C ASN A 3 -26.38 -17.66 60.45
N VAL A 4 -25.73 -16.50 60.56
CA VAL A 4 -24.84 -15.96 59.53
C VAL A 4 -23.57 -16.81 59.56
N ARG A 5 -23.13 -17.39 58.43
CA ARG A 5 -21.77 -17.94 58.26
C ARG A 5 -21.43 -18.28 56.80
N ASN A 6 -20.64 -17.38 56.20
CA ASN A 6 -19.50 -17.57 55.29
C ASN A 6 -19.57 -18.64 54.18
N SER A 7 -19.48 -18.20 52.92
CA SER A 7 -18.61 -18.88 51.96
C SER A 7 -18.09 -17.91 50.90
N VAL A 8 -16.76 -17.82 50.86
CA VAL A 8 -15.94 -17.03 49.94
C VAL A 8 -15.88 -17.78 48.61
N ILE A 9 -16.33 -17.18 47.51
CA ILE A 9 -16.11 -17.73 46.17
C ILE A 9 -14.97 -16.95 45.52
N ALA A 10 -13.83 -17.62 45.47
CA ALA A 10 -12.67 -17.25 44.68
C ALA A 10 -12.90 -17.58 43.20
N LEU A 11 -12.53 -16.70 42.28
CA LEU A 11 -11.77 -17.08 41.08
C LEU A 11 -11.24 -15.84 40.35
N ALA A 12 -9.93 -15.80 40.15
CA ALA A 12 -9.21 -14.77 39.43
C ALA A 12 -9.53 -14.82 37.92
N LEU A 13 -9.98 -13.71 37.35
CA LEU A 13 -10.04 -13.53 35.89
C LEU A 13 -8.66 -13.04 35.42
N SER A 14 -7.78 -13.99 35.10
CA SER A 14 -6.59 -13.71 34.30
C SER A 14 -7.03 -13.33 32.89
N ALA A 15 -6.80 -12.07 32.52
CA ALA A 15 -6.97 -11.60 31.15
C ALA A 15 -6.05 -12.41 30.23
N ILE A 16 -6.64 -13.24 29.39
CA ILE A 16 -5.97 -13.90 28.27
C ILE A 16 -5.55 -12.76 27.34
N ALA A 17 -4.28 -12.36 27.42
CA ALA A 17 -3.64 -11.63 26.35
C ALA A 17 -3.59 -12.59 25.15
N ALA A 18 -4.59 -12.49 24.28
CA ALA A 18 -4.52 -13.00 22.93
C ALA A 18 -3.45 -12.19 22.18
N GLY A 19 -2.18 -12.46 22.49
CA GLY A 19 -1.06 -12.04 21.67
C GLY A 19 -1.12 -12.85 20.39
N SER A 20 -1.79 -12.32 19.38
CA SER A 20 -1.68 -12.78 18.00
C SER A 20 -0.24 -12.53 17.54
N VAL A 21 0.66 -13.45 17.88
CA VAL A 21 1.97 -13.51 17.22
C VAL A 21 1.66 -13.86 15.77
N PHE A 22 1.95 -12.95 14.84
CA PHE A 22 2.00 -13.25 13.42
C PHE A 22 3.11 -14.28 13.20
N ALA A 23 2.79 -15.55 13.40
CA ALA A 23 3.54 -16.63 12.80
C ALA A 23 3.29 -16.49 11.30
N ALA A 24 4.30 -15.99 10.56
CA ALA A 24 4.40 -16.30 9.15
C ALA A 24 4.13 -17.80 9.00
N ASP A 25 3.20 -18.18 8.12
CA ASP A 25 2.79 -19.57 7.88
C ASP A 25 4.03 -20.48 7.84
N MET A 26 4.33 -21.13 8.96
CA MET A 26 5.43 -22.10 9.10
C MET A 26 4.96 -23.49 8.62
N THR A 27 4.01 -23.51 7.69
CA THR A 27 3.68 -24.74 6.96
C THR A 27 4.86 -25.05 6.05
N PRO A 28 5.43 -26.27 6.11
CA PRO A 28 6.52 -26.64 5.23
C PRO A 28 6.03 -26.56 3.78
N LYS A 29 6.50 -25.56 3.03
CA LYS A 29 6.13 -25.39 1.62
C LYS A 29 6.56 -26.63 0.83
N THR A 30 5.65 -27.16 0.03
CA THR A 30 6.01 -28.25 -0.88
C THR A 30 6.94 -27.73 -1.98
N ARG A 31 7.73 -28.61 -2.60
CA ARG A 31 8.59 -28.23 -3.73
C ARG A 31 7.79 -27.62 -4.88
N ASP A 32 6.56 -28.09 -5.08
CA ASP A 32 5.66 -27.55 -6.10
C ASP A 32 5.21 -26.13 -5.76
N GLN A 33 4.90 -25.84 -4.50
CA GLN A 33 4.58 -24.48 -4.04
C GLN A 33 5.76 -23.53 -4.23
N VAL A 34 6.97 -23.97 -3.88
CA VAL A 34 8.20 -23.17 -4.08
C VAL A 34 8.44 -22.88 -5.57
N ARG A 35 8.21 -23.86 -6.45
CA ARG A 35 8.33 -23.66 -7.90
C ARG A 35 7.29 -22.68 -8.43
N ALA A 36 6.05 -22.79 -7.96
CA ALA A 36 4.99 -21.87 -8.33
C ALA A 36 5.32 -20.42 -7.92
N GLU A 37 5.81 -20.22 -6.70
CA GLU A 37 6.21 -18.92 -6.17
C GLU A 37 7.41 -18.33 -6.93
N LEU A 38 8.41 -19.15 -7.26
CA LEU A 38 9.56 -18.72 -8.07
C LEU A 38 9.10 -18.26 -9.46
N ALA A 39 8.26 -19.06 -10.13
CA ALA A 39 7.72 -18.70 -11.44
C ALA A 39 6.85 -17.43 -11.39
N GLN A 40 6.18 -17.18 -10.27
CA GLN A 40 5.41 -15.96 -10.04
C GLN A 40 6.33 -14.76 -9.82
N ALA A 41 7.35 -14.87 -8.97
CA ALA A 41 8.34 -13.83 -8.73
C ALA A 41 9.15 -13.47 -9.99
N GLN A 42 9.41 -14.45 -10.86
CA GLN A 42 9.98 -14.21 -12.19
C GLN A 42 9.04 -13.43 -13.10
N ARG A 43 7.77 -13.83 -13.20
CA ARG A 43 6.78 -13.11 -14.02
C ARG A 43 6.55 -11.68 -13.53
N ASP A 44 6.55 -11.50 -12.22
CA ASP A 44 6.37 -10.19 -11.61
C ASP A 44 7.66 -9.36 -11.62
N GLY A 45 8.83 -9.98 -11.78
CA GLY A 45 10.13 -9.30 -11.73
C GLY A 45 10.52 -8.83 -10.33
N THR A 46 9.99 -9.48 -9.29
CA THR A 46 10.29 -9.14 -7.87
C THR A 46 11.58 -9.78 -7.37
N LEU A 47 12.20 -10.64 -8.17
CA LEU A 47 13.52 -11.19 -7.85
C LEU A 47 14.58 -10.08 -7.81
N ILE A 48 15.55 -10.24 -6.92
CA ILE A 48 16.70 -9.35 -6.78
C ILE A 48 17.61 -9.52 -8.00
N SER A 49 17.88 -8.42 -8.67
CA SER A 49 18.78 -8.33 -9.83
C SER A 49 20.21 -7.95 -9.43
N ASP A 50 20.36 -7.20 -8.34
CA ASP A 50 21.66 -6.80 -7.80
C ASP A 50 21.68 -6.98 -6.27
N GLY A 51 22.62 -7.78 -5.78
CA GLY A 51 22.80 -8.07 -4.36
C GLY A 51 23.40 -6.91 -3.55
N GLN A 52 24.00 -5.91 -4.20
CA GLN A 52 24.57 -4.75 -3.51
C GLN A 52 23.52 -3.68 -3.22
N THR A 53 22.70 -3.35 -4.21
CA THR A 53 21.64 -2.33 -4.07
C THR A 53 20.30 -2.90 -3.61
N GLY A 54 20.09 -4.22 -3.74
CA GLY A 54 18.80 -4.85 -3.52
C GLY A 54 17.76 -4.53 -4.60
N ALA A 55 18.20 -4.00 -5.75
CA ALA A 55 17.31 -3.65 -6.85
C ALA A 55 16.64 -4.89 -7.44
N THR A 56 15.34 -4.81 -7.72
CA THR A 56 14.58 -5.90 -8.37
C THR A 56 14.67 -5.82 -9.89
N PHE A 57 14.44 -6.94 -10.58
CA PHE A 57 14.40 -6.95 -12.06
C PHE A 57 13.35 -6.00 -12.64
N ARG A 58 12.21 -5.82 -11.96
CA ARG A 58 11.18 -4.84 -12.33
C ARG A 58 11.69 -3.41 -12.28
N GLN A 59 12.56 -3.08 -11.32
CA GLN A 59 13.15 -1.75 -11.19
C GLN A 59 14.25 -1.52 -12.24
N ALA A 60 15.07 -2.53 -12.51
CA ALA A 60 16.14 -2.43 -13.52
C ALA A 60 15.60 -2.42 -14.97
N PHE A 61 14.53 -3.16 -15.25
CA PHE A 61 13.95 -3.32 -16.59
C PHE A 61 12.43 -3.06 -16.59
N PRO A 62 11.97 -1.83 -16.30
CA PRO A 62 10.55 -1.53 -16.13
C PRO A 62 9.69 -1.81 -17.36
N GLY A 63 10.26 -1.77 -18.58
CA GLY A 63 9.55 -2.09 -19.81
C GLY A 63 9.31 -3.58 -20.06
N SER A 64 9.97 -4.47 -19.31
CA SER A 64 9.85 -5.92 -19.45
C SER A 64 8.84 -6.55 -18.49
N TYR A 65 8.33 -5.77 -17.53
CA TYR A 65 7.44 -6.25 -16.47
C TYR A 65 6.19 -5.39 -16.40
N MET A 66 5.04 -6.00 -16.06
CA MET A 66 3.85 -5.22 -15.76
C MET A 66 4.11 -4.33 -14.55
N GLN A 67 3.95 -3.02 -14.73
CA GLN A 67 3.99 -2.09 -13.62
C GLN A 67 2.70 -2.21 -12.81
N PRO A 68 2.79 -2.26 -11.47
CA PRO A 68 1.62 -2.09 -10.62
C PRO A 68 0.90 -0.81 -11.01
N ALA A 69 -0.43 -0.86 -11.07
CA ALA A 69 -1.21 0.36 -11.20
C ALA A 69 -0.81 1.31 -10.07
N ALA A 70 -0.35 2.51 -10.42
CA ALA A 70 -0.05 3.52 -9.41
C ALA A 70 -1.30 3.74 -8.56
N SER A 71 -1.23 3.40 -7.28
CA SER A 71 -2.31 3.67 -6.33
C SER A 71 -2.34 5.17 -6.08
N SER A 72 -3.20 5.89 -6.80
CA SER A 72 -3.50 7.28 -6.47
C SER A 72 -4.36 7.32 -5.21
N THR A 73 -4.00 8.17 -4.25
CA THR A 73 -4.84 8.49 -3.10
C THR A 73 -6.03 9.39 -3.48
N VAL A 74 -6.04 9.91 -4.72
CA VAL A 74 -7.03 10.87 -5.22
C VAL A 74 -8.06 10.15 -6.07
N SER A 75 -9.35 10.36 -5.77
CA SER A 75 -10.42 9.79 -6.58
C SER A 75 -10.50 10.47 -7.95
N ARG A 76 -11.03 9.77 -8.96
CA ARG A 76 -11.24 10.36 -10.30
C ARG A 76 -12.19 11.55 -10.25
N ASP A 77 -13.14 11.54 -9.34
CA ASP A 77 -14.09 12.64 -9.16
C ASP A 77 -13.40 13.87 -8.56
N GLN A 78 -12.50 13.68 -7.59
CA GLN A 78 -11.69 14.76 -7.04
C GLN A 78 -10.78 15.38 -8.12
N VAL A 79 -10.07 14.56 -8.90
CA VAL A 79 -9.24 15.04 -10.02
C VAL A 79 -10.07 15.86 -11.02
N ARG A 80 -11.31 15.44 -11.32
CA ARG A 80 -12.21 16.18 -12.20
C ARG A 80 -12.68 17.50 -11.58
N ALA A 81 -12.90 17.54 -10.27
CA ALA A 81 -13.26 18.76 -9.57
C ALA A 81 -12.11 19.77 -9.61
N GLU A 82 -10.88 19.34 -9.29
CA GLU A 82 -9.66 20.15 -9.35
C GLU A 82 -9.40 20.67 -10.77
N LEU A 83 -9.56 19.82 -11.80
CA LEU A 83 -9.39 20.25 -13.18
C LEU A 83 -10.40 21.32 -13.61
N LYS A 84 -11.67 21.20 -13.19
CA LYS A 84 -12.69 22.22 -13.45
C LYS A 84 -12.40 23.53 -12.71
N GLU A 85 -11.85 23.45 -11.51
CA GLU A 85 -11.43 24.63 -10.76
C GLU A 85 -10.26 25.34 -11.45
N ALA A 86 -9.23 24.59 -11.85
CA ALA A 86 -8.08 25.10 -12.58
C ALA A 86 -8.45 25.74 -13.94
N GLN A 87 -9.50 25.20 -14.59
CA GLN A 87 -10.06 25.79 -15.81
C GLN A 87 -10.78 27.12 -15.54
N ARG A 88 -11.55 27.20 -14.45
CA ARG A 88 -12.31 28.41 -14.08
C ARG A 88 -11.40 29.55 -13.66
N ASP A 89 -10.39 29.24 -12.86
CA ASP A 89 -9.47 30.24 -12.31
C ASP A 89 -8.30 30.56 -13.27
N GLY A 90 -8.17 29.79 -14.36
CA GLY A 90 -7.12 29.96 -15.37
C GLY A 90 -5.72 29.62 -14.89
N SER A 91 -5.58 28.82 -13.82
CA SER A 91 -4.28 28.37 -13.29
C SER A 91 -3.64 27.25 -14.13
N LEU A 92 -4.36 26.69 -15.11
CA LEU A 92 -3.77 25.77 -16.07
C LEU A 92 -2.62 26.43 -16.84
N VAL A 93 -1.56 25.65 -17.06
CA VAL A 93 -0.42 26.04 -17.89
C VAL A 93 -0.89 26.14 -19.34
N ALA A 94 -0.64 27.30 -19.95
CA ALA A 94 -0.98 27.62 -21.33
C ALA A 94 0.22 27.51 -22.27
N ASP A 95 1.44 27.72 -21.76
CA ASP A 95 2.68 27.55 -22.51
C ASP A 95 3.64 26.60 -21.78
N GLY A 96 3.98 25.49 -22.42
CA GLY A 96 4.88 24.47 -21.89
C GLY A 96 6.36 24.89 -21.86
N GLN A 97 6.75 25.95 -22.58
CA GLN A 97 8.14 26.44 -22.58
C GLN A 97 8.41 27.42 -21.44
N THR A 98 7.50 28.36 -21.19
CA THR A 98 7.65 29.37 -20.14
C THR A 98 6.96 28.99 -18.83
N GLY A 99 6.05 28.01 -18.85
CA GLY A 99 5.21 27.66 -17.71
C GLY A 99 4.11 28.68 -17.42
N ALA A 100 3.89 29.64 -18.32
CA ALA A 100 2.87 30.67 -18.14
C ALA A 100 1.46 30.06 -18.09
N THR A 101 0.64 30.56 -17.16
CA THR A 101 -0.77 30.15 -16.98
C THR A 101 -1.72 30.98 -17.84
N PHE A 102 -2.92 30.46 -18.13
CA PHE A 102 -3.94 31.21 -18.88
C PHE A 102 -4.31 32.54 -18.22
N ARG A 103 -4.31 32.60 -16.89
CA ARG A 103 -4.55 33.84 -16.14
C ARG A 103 -3.51 34.91 -16.44
N GLN A 104 -2.23 34.53 -16.47
CA GLN A 104 -1.12 35.47 -16.70
C GLN A 104 -1.15 36.02 -18.13
N ILE A 105 -1.43 35.17 -19.12
CA ILE A 105 -1.46 35.59 -20.54
C ILE A 105 -2.66 36.51 -20.81
N ARG A 106 -3.81 36.30 -20.16
CA ARG A 106 -5.01 37.16 -20.32
C ARG A 106 -4.85 38.53 -19.64
N SER A 107 -3.97 38.64 -18.65
CA SER A 107 -3.79 39.85 -17.84
C SER A 107 -2.76 40.84 -18.45
N ASN A 108 -2.20 40.52 -19.61
CA ASN A 108 -1.22 41.32 -20.35
C ASN A 108 -1.83 41.78 -21.67
#